data_AF-A0A7X3K068-F1
#
_entry.id   AF-A0A7X3K068-F1
#
_cell.length_a   1.000
_cell.length_b   1.000
_cell.length_c   1.000
_cell.angle_alpha   90.00
_cell.angle_beta   90.00
_cell.angle_gamma   90.00
#
_symmetry.space_group_name_H-M   'P 1'
#
loop_
_entity.id
_entity.type
_entity.pdbx_description
1 polymer ?
#
loop_
_entity_poly.entity_id
_entity_poly.type
_entity_poly.pdbx_seq_one_letter_code
_entity_poly.pdbx_strand_id
1 'polypeptide(L)'
;MALNLGRYGSREIMDLQIFNYGTKKPIMTMDYATSAQTENTAETVYARGGAGNPKRIAWHGNKETKVTIETQIFTMQQLALLAGEDIVSGSHEVYKREVVTVEDDGTGKLQLKLSKPPVGGKNDVAVFETVNGILGHGQDVDSITGNIVKLAASATAAVGAEVDVYYRQAAADAHKLSFTAKGFPPYVFLVGDTVFADETSGDFVSAQMQYYKAKLQPNFTIKHSPTGDPSSLSLVFDVFPDKVNGVETLYDMILHED
;
A
#
# COMPACT_ATOMS: atom_id res chain seq x y z
N MET A 1 10.50 24.25 38.66
CA MET A 1 11.83 23.95 38.06
C MET A 1 11.98 24.83 36.84
N ALA A 2 13.14 25.47 36.66
CA ALA A 2 13.44 26.16 35.41
C ALA A 2 13.67 25.09 34.32
N LEU A 3 12.96 25.20 33.20
CA LEU A 3 13.16 24.35 32.04
C LEU A 3 14.48 24.74 31.38
N ASN A 4 15.49 23.89 31.48
CA ASN A 4 16.80 24.10 30.89
C ASN A 4 16.86 23.40 29.52
N LEU A 5 15.95 23.79 28.62
CA LEU A 5 15.86 23.24 27.26
C LEU A 5 16.67 24.10 26.29
N GLY A 6 17.29 23.45 25.31
CA GLY A 6 18.07 24.08 24.25
C GLY A 6 17.21 24.67 23.13
N ARG A 7 17.86 25.00 22.00
CA ARG A 7 17.21 25.48 20.78
C ARG A 7 17.41 24.44 19.69
N TYR A 8 16.32 23.88 19.20
CA TYR A 8 16.35 22.65 18.42
C TYR A 8 16.12 22.90 16.92
N GLY A 9 16.93 22.25 16.08
CA GLY A 9 16.72 22.12 14.64
C GLY A 9 16.26 20.71 14.27
N SER A 10 15.16 20.60 13.53
CA SER A 10 14.65 19.33 13.00
C SER A 10 15.05 19.17 11.54
N ARG A 11 15.69 18.05 11.19
CA ARG A 11 16.06 17.72 9.80
C ARG A 11 15.89 16.24 9.48
N GLU A 12 16.08 15.36 10.46
CA GLU A 12 15.99 13.92 10.27
C GLU A 12 14.54 13.47 10.03
N ILE A 13 14.38 12.44 9.21
CA ILE A 13 13.07 11.80 9.01
C ILE A 13 12.79 10.91 10.22
N MET A 14 11.52 10.78 10.61
CA MET A 14 11.14 9.95 11.74
C MET A 14 10.96 8.48 11.34
N ASP A 15 11.54 7.57 12.14
CA ASP A 15 11.29 6.14 12.03
C ASP A 15 9.93 5.83 12.65
N LEU A 16 9.00 5.30 11.84
CA LEU A 16 7.61 5.18 12.23
C LEU A 16 7.27 3.76 12.70
N GLN A 17 6.55 3.70 13.81
CA GLN A 17 5.95 2.50 14.34
C GLN A 17 4.43 2.69 14.38
N ILE A 18 3.72 1.77 13.73
CA ILE A 18 2.26 1.80 13.63
C ILE A 18 1.70 0.66 14.48
N PHE A 19 0.89 1.00 15.47
CA PHE A 19 0.19 0.05 16.33
C PHE A 19 -1.31 0.12 16.09
N ASN A 20 -2.01 -0.99 16.26
CA ASN A 20 -3.47 -0.99 16.25
C ASN A 20 -3.98 -0.29 17.52
N TYR A 21 -4.88 0.68 17.38
CA TYR A 21 -5.35 1.47 18.53
C TYR A 21 -6.06 0.63 19.60
N GLY A 22 -6.86 -0.36 19.18
CA GLY A 22 -7.68 -1.18 20.08
C GLY A 22 -6.90 -2.33 20.71
N THR A 23 -6.08 -3.04 19.93
CA THR A 23 -5.34 -4.21 20.42
C THR A 23 -3.94 -3.87 20.93
N LYS A 24 -3.43 -2.66 20.65
CA LYS A 24 -2.07 -2.20 20.95
C LYS A 24 -0.96 -3.07 20.34
N LYS A 25 -1.29 -3.96 19.40
CA LYS A 25 -0.31 -4.79 18.69
C LYS A 25 0.38 -3.98 17.60
N PRO A 26 1.69 -4.19 17.38
CA PRO A 26 2.39 -3.59 16.25
C PRO A 26 1.79 -4.14 14.94
N ILE A 27 1.46 -3.24 14.03
CA ILE A 27 1.02 -3.55 12.66
C ILE A 27 2.25 -3.58 11.76
N MET A 28 3.07 -2.53 11.82
CA MET A 28 4.27 -2.40 11.01
C MET A 28 5.22 -1.33 11.56
N THR A 29 6.48 -1.42 11.14
CA THR A 29 7.50 -0.38 11.31
C THR A 29 7.95 0.09 9.93
N MET A 30 8.35 1.36 9.82
CA MET A 30 8.80 1.97 8.58
C MET A 30 9.95 2.95 8.86
N ASP A 31 11.12 2.59 8.38
CA ASP A 31 12.37 3.38 8.38
C ASP A 31 12.67 4.01 7.01
N TYR A 32 11.87 3.67 5.99
CA TYR A 32 12.07 4.06 4.59
C TYR A 32 11.19 5.23 4.13
N ALA A 33 10.60 5.98 5.07
CA ALA A 33 9.85 7.18 4.74
C ALA A 33 10.78 8.24 4.12
N THR A 34 10.29 8.96 3.12
CA THR A 34 11.05 10.04 2.46
C THR A 34 10.71 11.42 3.02
N SER A 35 9.53 11.57 3.64
CA SER A 35 9.18 12.76 4.39
C SER A 35 8.10 12.44 5.43
N ALA A 36 8.10 13.22 6.51
CA ALA A 36 7.08 13.19 7.53
C ALA A 36 6.70 14.63 7.91
N GLN A 37 5.41 14.92 7.91
CA GLN A 37 4.89 16.26 8.20
C GLN A 37 3.74 16.14 9.19
N THR A 38 3.81 16.92 10.28
CA THR A 38 2.68 17.15 11.18
C THR A 38 2.14 18.55 10.95
N GLU A 39 0.89 18.67 10.55
CA GLU A 39 0.21 19.93 10.32
C GLU A 39 -0.90 20.12 11.37
N ASN A 40 -0.93 21.29 11.99
CA ASN A 40 -2.03 21.72 12.86
C ASN A 40 -2.73 22.90 12.20
N THR A 41 -4.02 22.75 11.87
CA THR A 41 -4.85 23.84 11.36
C THR A 41 -5.88 24.23 12.42
N ALA A 42 -6.26 25.50 12.45
CA ALA A 42 -7.32 25.99 13.32
C ALA A 42 -7.96 27.24 12.71
N GLU A 43 -9.26 27.41 12.92
CA GLU A 43 -9.98 28.60 12.51
C GLU A 43 -9.85 29.70 13.57
N THR A 44 -9.63 30.94 13.13
CA THR A 44 -9.64 32.11 14.03
C THR A 44 -10.56 33.19 13.52
N VAL A 45 -11.59 33.51 14.31
CA VAL A 45 -12.56 34.58 14.01
C VAL A 45 -12.25 35.79 14.88
N TYR A 46 -12.36 37.01 14.32
CA TYR A 46 -12.04 38.25 15.01
C TYR A 46 -13.23 39.19 15.11
N ALA A 47 -13.48 39.77 16.28
CA ALA A 47 -14.27 40.99 16.40
C ALA A 47 -13.37 42.21 16.15
N ARG A 48 -13.87 43.14 15.35
CA ARG A 48 -13.18 44.40 15.03
C ARG A 48 -14.04 45.60 15.43
N GLY A 49 -13.43 46.71 15.81
CA GLY A 49 -14.18 47.90 16.21
C GLY A 49 -13.34 49.13 16.55
N GLY A 50 -13.91 50.30 16.26
CA GLY A 50 -13.30 51.63 16.42
C GLY A 50 -12.84 52.27 15.10
N ALA A 51 -12.36 53.52 15.16
CA ALA A 51 -11.74 54.18 14.01
C ALA A 51 -10.48 53.39 13.57
N GLY A 52 -10.42 53.04 12.29
CA GLY A 52 -9.37 52.16 11.73
C GLY A 52 -9.66 50.65 11.79
N ASN A 53 -10.82 50.23 12.32
CA ASN A 53 -11.29 48.83 12.35
C ASN A 53 -10.24 47.76 12.80
N PRO A 54 -9.47 48.01 13.89
CA PRO A 54 -8.49 47.03 14.37
C PRO A 54 -9.17 45.79 14.96
N LYS A 55 -8.47 44.65 14.95
CA LYS A 55 -8.87 43.42 15.64
C LYS A 55 -8.83 43.66 17.15
N ARG A 56 -9.87 43.24 17.87
CA ARG A 56 -10.03 43.47 19.32
C ARG A 56 -10.17 42.19 20.12
N ILE A 57 -10.91 41.22 19.59
CA ILE A 57 -11.17 39.94 20.24
C ILE A 57 -10.96 38.85 19.19
N ALA A 58 -10.37 37.72 19.59
CA ALA A 58 -10.20 36.55 18.76
C ALA A 58 -10.88 35.34 19.43
N TRP A 59 -11.46 34.47 18.61
CA TRP A 59 -11.92 33.14 19.00
C TRP A 59 -11.22 32.11 18.15
N HIS A 60 -10.85 30.98 18.74
CA HIS A 60 -10.23 29.85 18.06
C HIS A 60 -11.19 28.66 18.08
N GLY A 61 -11.27 27.91 16.98
CA GLY A 61 -12.11 26.73 16.83
C GLY A 61 -11.60 25.80 15.73
N ASN A 62 -12.28 24.66 15.54
CA ASN A 62 -12.02 23.71 14.46
C ASN A 62 -10.54 23.33 14.34
N LYS A 63 -9.91 22.98 15.48
CA LYS A 63 -8.52 22.51 15.46
C LYS A 63 -8.48 21.11 14.86
N GLU A 64 -7.73 20.96 13.78
CA GLU A 64 -7.46 19.68 13.13
C GLU A 64 -5.95 19.43 13.11
N THR A 65 -5.57 18.18 13.30
CA THR A 65 -4.17 17.76 13.18
C THR A 65 -4.08 16.64 12.15
N LYS A 66 -3.19 16.81 11.18
CA LYS A 66 -2.92 15.83 10.12
C LYS A 66 -1.46 15.44 10.14
N VAL A 67 -1.20 14.16 9.92
CA VAL A 67 0.15 13.64 9.75
C VAL A 67 0.25 13.06 8.36
N THR A 68 1.12 13.62 7.54
CA THR A 68 1.38 13.17 6.16
C THR A 68 2.74 12.50 6.13
N ILE A 69 2.77 11.24 5.72
CA ILE A 69 3.99 10.47 5.52
C ILE A 69 4.09 10.10 4.04
N GLU A 70 5.20 10.45 3.40
CA GLU A 70 5.48 10.04 2.02
C GLU A 70 6.51 8.92 2.01
N THR A 71 6.28 7.92 1.17
CA THR A 71 7.24 6.85 0.91
C THR A 71 7.27 6.50 -0.57
N GLN A 72 8.43 6.14 -1.10
CA GLN A 72 8.57 5.59 -2.46
C GLN A 72 8.62 4.06 -2.48
N ILE A 73 8.80 3.45 -1.31
CA ILE A 73 8.81 2.00 -1.13
C ILE A 73 7.50 1.64 -0.43
N PHE A 74 6.80 0.62 -0.92
CA PHE A 74 5.61 0.12 -0.23
C PHE A 74 5.66 -1.38 0.03
N THR A 75 5.14 -1.79 1.17
CA THR A 75 4.95 -3.18 1.54
C THR A 75 3.48 -3.56 1.40
N MET A 76 3.22 -4.86 1.26
CA MET A 76 1.85 -5.36 1.21
C MET A 76 1.10 -5.11 2.53
N GLN A 77 1.81 -4.96 3.65
CA GLN A 77 1.23 -4.57 4.94
C GLN A 77 0.70 -3.13 4.91
N GLN A 78 1.39 -2.20 4.24
CA GLN A 78 0.89 -0.83 4.04
C GLN A 78 -0.37 -0.82 3.18
N LEU A 79 -0.37 -1.60 2.10
CA LEU A 79 -1.56 -1.76 1.27
C LEU A 79 -2.70 -2.42 2.04
N ALA A 80 -2.42 -3.38 2.93
CA ALA A 80 -3.41 -4.00 3.80
C ALA A 80 -4.00 -3.00 4.80
N LEU A 81 -3.17 -2.12 5.37
CA LEU A 81 -3.63 -1.03 6.22
C LEU A 81 -4.52 -0.04 5.46
N LEU A 82 -4.16 0.31 4.22
CA LEU A 82 -4.97 1.15 3.33
C LEU A 82 -6.29 0.48 2.94
N ALA A 83 -6.27 -0.82 2.67
CA ALA A 83 -7.45 -1.61 2.34
C ALA A 83 -8.36 -1.83 3.56
N GLY A 84 -7.81 -1.79 4.77
CA GLY A 84 -8.51 -2.15 6.00
C GLY A 84 -8.85 -3.64 6.08
N GLU A 85 -8.09 -4.48 5.40
CA GLU A 85 -8.33 -5.92 5.24
C GLU A 85 -7.05 -6.71 5.49
N ASP A 86 -7.17 -7.93 6.01
CA ASP A 86 -6.03 -8.78 6.30
C ASP A 86 -5.46 -9.43 5.02
N ILE A 87 -4.16 -9.74 5.05
CA ILE A 87 -3.48 -10.48 3.99
C ILE A 87 -3.84 -11.96 4.11
N VAL A 88 -4.51 -12.50 3.08
CA VAL A 88 -4.88 -13.91 3.03
C VAL A 88 -3.80 -14.70 2.30
N SER A 89 -3.05 -15.51 3.05
CA SER A 89 -2.02 -16.41 2.51
C SER A 89 -2.61 -17.77 2.18
N GLY A 90 -2.21 -18.36 1.06
CA GLY A 90 -2.60 -19.71 0.67
C GLY A 90 -2.65 -19.90 -0.85
N SER A 91 -3.34 -20.97 -1.26
CA SER A 91 -3.51 -21.25 -2.68
C SER A 91 -4.50 -20.27 -3.31
N HIS A 92 -4.03 -19.43 -4.23
CA HIS A 92 -4.88 -18.52 -5.02
C HIS A 92 -4.71 -18.76 -6.51
N GLU A 93 -5.78 -18.54 -7.27
CA GLU A 93 -5.75 -18.60 -8.73
C GLU A 93 -5.13 -17.33 -9.30
N VAL A 94 -4.16 -17.47 -10.21
CA VAL A 94 -3.54 -16.38 -10.94
C VAL A 94 -3.72 -16.57 -12.43
N TYR A 95 -3.98 -15.48 -13.15
CA TYR A 95 -4.04 -15.49 -14.60
C TYR A 95 -2.63 -15.57 -15.17
N LYS A 96 -2.40 -16.54 -16.05
CA LYS A 96 -1.13 -16.78 -16.72
C LYS A 96 -1.32 -16.77 -18.22
N ARG A 97 -0.42 -16.07 -18.89
CA ARG A 97 -0.14 -16.20 -20.32
C ARG A 97 1.15 -17.01 -20.46
N GLU A 98 1.13 -18.04 -21.29
CA GLU A 98 2.29 -18.87 -21.62
C GLU A 98 2.35 -19.09 -23.12
N VAL A 99 3.51 -18.81 -23.73
CA VAL A 99 3.78 -19.14 -25.13
C VAL A 99 4.32 -20.57 -25.16
N VAL A 100 3.62 -21.46 -25.86
CA VAL A 100 3.96 -22.89 -25.93
C VAL A 100 3.98 -23.31 -27.40
N THR A 101 4.86 -24.26 -27.74
CA THR A 101 4.91 -24.86 -29.07
C THR A 101 3.93 -26.02 -29.18
N VAL A 102 3.21 -26.11 -30.30
CA VAL A 102 2.30 -27.23 -30.59
C VAL A 102 3.09 -28.51 -30.84
N GLU A 103 2.83 -29.55 -30.05
CA GLU A 103 3.42 -30.89 -30.20
C GLU A 103 2.37 -31.88 -30.73
N ASP A 104 2.81 -32.98 -31.34
CA ASP A 104 1.96 -34.13 -31.66
C ASP A 104 1.98 -35.14 -30.51
N ASP A 105 0.83 -35.68 -30.13
CA ASP A 105 0.66 -36.77 -29.14
C ASP A 105 1.10 -38.14 -29.66
N GLY A 106 1.86 -38.19 -30.77
CA GLY A 106 2.31 -39.41 -31.43
C GLY A 106 1.18 -40.22 -32.09
N THR A 107 -0.03 -39.67 -32.11
CA THR A 107 -1.25 -40.26 -32.66
C THR A 107 -1.89 -39.37 -33.75
N GLY A 108 -1.24 -38.27 -34.13
CA GLY A 108 -1.75 -37.28 -35.09
C GLY A 108 -2.70 -36.26 -34.46
N LYS A 109 -2.67 -36.11 -33.13
CA LYS A 109 -3.47 -35.15 -32.37
C LYS A 109 -2.57 -34.08 -31.75
N LEU A 110 -2.97 -32.82 -31.87
CA LEU A 110 -2.21 -31.68 -31.39
C LEU A 110 -2.36 -31.52 -29.87
N GLN A 111 -1.23 -31.33 -29.18
CA GLN A 111 -1.16 -31.13 -27.73
C GLN A 111 -0.24 -29.96 -27.35
N LEU A 112 -0.51 -29.39 -26.18
CA LEU A 112 0.26 -28.33 -25.57
C LEU A 112 0.62 -28.73 -24.15
N LYS A 113 1.90 -28.59 -23.79
CA LYS A 113 2.39 -28.87 -22.44
C LYS A 113 2.60 -27.56 -21.69
N LEU A 114 1.73 -27.29 -20.72
CA LEU A 114 1.81 -26.13 -19.85
C LEU A 114 2.80 -26.38 -18.71
N SER A 115 3.41 -25.30 -18.20
CA SER A 115 4.29 -25.36 -17.03
C SER A 115 3.58 -25.85 -15.76
N LYS A 116 2.30 -25.49 -15.58
CA LYS A 116 1.44 -25.93 -14.46
C LYS A 116 0.05 -26.34 -14.96
N PRO A 117 -0.67 -27.19 -14.22
CA PRO A 117 -2.01 -27.58 -14.61
C PRO A 117 -2.94 -26.36 -14.53
N PRO A 118 -3.78 -26.12 -15.55
CA PRO A 118 -4.75 -25.05 -15.50
C PRO A 118 -5.89 -25.42 -14.53
N VAL A 119 -6.42 -24.41 -13.86
CA VAL A 119 -7.56 -24.54 -12.96
C VAL A 119 -8.83 -24.26 -13.76
N GLY A 120 -9.75 -25.23 -13.78
CA GLY A 120 -11.02 -25.14 -14.50
C GLY A 120 -11.17 -26.23 -15.57
N GLY A 121 -12.12 -26.01 -16.47
CA GLY A 121 -12.41 -26.90 -17.60
C GLY A 121 -11.94 -26.34 -18.93
N LYS A 122 -12.32 -27.01 -20.03
CA LYS A 122 -11.96 -26.60 -21.40
C LYS A 122 -12.36 -25.16 -21.77
N ASN A 123 -13.41 -24.61 -21.15
CA ASN A 123 -13.90 -23.25 -21.43
C ASN A 123 -13.10 -22.16 -20.69
N ASP A 124 -12.26 -22.54 -19.73
CA ASP A 124 -11.43 -21.62 -18.92
C ASP A 124 -10.03 -21.42 -19.49
N VAL A 125 -9.69 -22.14 -20.58
CA VAL A 125 -8.41 -22.07 -21.28
C VAL A 125 -8.66 -21.54 -22.68
N ALA A 126 -8.04 -20.42 -23.01
CA ALA A 126 -8.09 -19.85 -24.35
C ALA A 126 -6.72 -20.00 -25.03
N VAL A 127 -6.70 -20.60 -26.21
CA VAL A 127 -5.50 -20.81 -27.00
C VAL A 127 -5.60 -20.00 -28.28
N PHE A 128 -4.57 -19.23 -28.62
CA PHE A 128 -4.48 -18.46 -29.85
C PHE A 128 -3.14 -18.72 -30.54
N GLU A 129 -3.14 -18.80 -31.86
CA GLU A 129 -1.89 -18.81 -32.62
C GLU A 129 -1.12 -17.50 -32.41
N THR A 130 0.20 -17.58 -32.31
CA THR A 130 1.07 -16.41 -32.18
C THR A 130 1.97 -16.33 -33.38
N VAL A 131 1.79 -15.30 -34.21
CA VAL A 131 2.68 -15.02 -35.34
C VAL A 131 3.32 -13.66 -35.13
N ASN A 132 4.64 -13.63 -34.94
CA ASN A 132 5.42 -12.42 -34.69
C ASN A 132 4.91 -11.58 -33.50
N GLY A 133 4.37 -12.23 -32.46
CA GLY A 133 3.84 -11.56 -31.25
C GLY A 133 2.43 -10.97 -31.39
N ILE A 134 1.73 -11.24 -32.49
CA ILE A 134 0.34 -10.85 -32.70
C ILE A 134 -0.57 -12.06 -32.43
N LEU A 135 -1.67 -11.83 -31.72
CA LEU A 135 -2.73 -12.82 -31.51
C LEU A 135 -3.42 -13.11 -32.84
N GLY A 136 -3.29 -14.36 -33.29
CA GLY A 136 -3.92 -14.91 -34.48
C GLY A 136 -5.24 -15.62 -34.18
N HIS A 137 -5.54 -16.67 -34.94
CA HIS A 137 -6.79 -17.42 -34.82
C HIS A 137 -6.86 -18.23 -33.53
N GLY A 138 -8.03 -18.20 -32.89
CA GLY A 138 -8.33 -19.01 -31.70
C GLY A 138 -8.41 -20.50 -32.05
N GLN A 139 -7.88 -21.33 -31.15
CA GLN A 139 -7.88 -22.79 -31.27
C GLN A 139 -8.85 -23.38 -30.24
N ASP A 140 -9.75 -24.25 -30.69
CA ASP A 140 -10.68 -24.94 -29.80
C ASP A 140 -9.94 -25.99 -28.95
N VAL A 141 -10.24 -26.03 -27.65
CA VAL A 141 -9.71 -27.01 -26.70
C VAL A 141 -10.67 -28.18 -26.58
N ASP A 142 -10.17 -29.40 -26.80
CA ASP A 142 -10.94 -30.64 -26.67
C ASP A 142 -10.97 -31.12 -25.21
N SER A 143 -9.80 -31.30 -24.62
CA SER A 143 -9.65 -31.80 -23.25
C SER A 143 -8.38 -31.29 -22.57
N ILE A 144 -8.41 -31.30 -21.23
CA ILE A 144 -7.29 -30.93 -20.37
C ILE A 144 -7.01 -32.12 -19.46
N THR A 145 -5.77 -32.60 -19.45
CA THR A 145 -5.33 -33.68 -18.55
C THR A 145 -4.03 -33.24 -17.86
N GLY A 146 -4.14 -32.82 -16.60
CA GLY A 146 -3.00 -32.29 -15.85
C GLY A 146 -2.41 -31.08 -16.55
N ASN A 147 -1.15 -31.18 -17.00
CA ASN A 147 -0.44 -30.11 -17.69
C ASN A 147 -0.63 -30.13 -19.21
N ILE A 148 -1.36 -31.11 -19.74
CA ILE A 148 -1.51 -31.30 -21.18
C ILE A 148 -2.88 -30.79 -21.61
N VAL A 149 -2.89 -29.83 -22.53
CA VAL A 149 -4.09 -29.33 -23.21
C VAL A 149 -4.12 -29.95 -24.61
N LYS A 150 -5.17 -30.71 -24.92
CA LYS A 150 -5.40 -31.28 -26.25
C LYS A 150 -6.29 -30.34 -27.06
N LEU A 151 -5.84 -30.00 -28.26
CA LEU A 151 -6.62 -29.18 -29.18
C LEU A 151 -7.63 -30.05 -29.93
N ALA A 152 -8.75 -29.45 -30.31
CA ALA A 152 -9.78 -30.11 -31.10
C ALA A 152 -9.30 -30.41 -32.52
N ALA A 153 -9.94 -31.36 -33.19
CA ALA A 153 -9.64 -31.67 -34.59
C ALA A 153 -9.93 -30.50 -35.55
N SER A 154 -10.68 -29.49 -35.11
CA SER A 154 -10.90 -28.22 -35.82
C SER A 154 -9.72 -27.24 -35.71
N ALA A 155 -8.73 -27.53 -34.86
CA ALA A 155 -7.57 -26.66 -34.69
C ALA A 155 -6.75 -26.56 -35.98
N THR A 156 -6.41 -25.32 -36.34
CA THR A 156 -5.64 -24.97 -37.55
C THR A 156 -4.15 -24.83 -37.29
N ALA A 157 -3.73 -24.84 -36.03
CA ALA A 157 -2.35 -24.63 -35.66
C ALA A 157 -1.45 -25.77 -36.16
N ALA A 158 -0.35 -25.42 -36.84
CA ALA A 158 0.62 -26.39 -37.32
C ALA A 158 1.49 -26.93 -36.17
N VAL A 159 1.93 -28.20 -36.26
CA VAL A 159 2.94 -28.76 -35.35
C VAL A 159 4.21 -27.92 -35.43
N GLY A 160 4.74 -27.50 -34.28
CA GLY A 160 5.89 -26.61 -34.17
C GLY A 160 5.56 -25.11 -34.23
N ALA A 161 4.29 -24.72 -34.42
CA ALA A 161 3.88 -23.32 -34.30
C ALA A 161 3.82 -22.88 -32.83
N GLU A 162 4.13 -21.61 -32.56
CA GLU A 162 3.94 -20.99 -31.26
C GLU A 162 2.48 -20.58 -31.06
N VAL A 163 1.93 -20.89 -29.89
CA VAL A 163 0.59 -20.49 -29.47
C VAL A 163 0.64 -19.81 -28.11
N ASP A 164 -0.15 -18.76 -27.95
CA ASP A 164 -0.41 -18.10 -26.67
C ASP A 164 -1.56 -18.80 -25.96
N VAL A 165 -1.28 -19.37 -24.79
CA VAL A 165 -2.27 -19.98 -23.91
C VAL A 165 -2.55 -19.05 -22.73
N TYR A 166 -3.82 -18.67 -22.57
CA TYR A 166 -4.34 -17.92 -21.44
C TYR A 166 -5.12 -18.87 -20.54
N TYR A 167 -4.67 -19.01 -19.30
CA TYR A 167 -5.31 -19.89 -18.33
C TYR A 167 -5.14 -19.37 -16.90
N ARG A 168 -5.94 -19.90 -15.97
CA ARG A 168 -5.74 -19.70 -14.53
C ARG A 168 -4.89 -20.84 -13.98
N GLN A 169 -3.91 -20.55 -13.15
CA GLN A 169 -3.13 -21.57 -12.45
C GLN A 169 -3.22 -21.35 -10.94
N ALA A 170 -3.14 -22.44 -10.17
CA ALA A 170 -3.02 -22.35 -8.72
C ALA A 170 -1.59 -21.95 -8.33
N ALA A 171 -1.45 -20.81 -7.67
CA ALA A 171 -0.24 -20.44 -6.96
C ALA A 171 -0.39 -20.90 -5.51
N ALA A 172 0.28 -22.00 -5.15
CA ALA A 172 0.13 -22.67 -3.86
C ALA A 172 0.52 -21.80 -2.65
N ASP A 173 1.49 -20.89 -2.84
CA ASP A 173 1.95 -19.94 -1.84
C ASP A 173 1.80 -18.53 -2.40
N ALA A 174 0.57 -18.02 -2.38
CA ALA A 174 0.25 -16.68 -2.81
C ALA A 174 -0.33 -15.88 -1.64
N HIS A 175 -0.06 -14.58 -1.65
CA HIS A 175 -0.63 -13.64 -0.70
C HIS A 175 -1.60 -12.72 -1.43
N LYS A 176 -2.86 -12.75 -1.00
CA LYS A 176 -3.93 -11.95 -1.60
C LYS A 176 -4.37 -10.86 -0.65
N LEU A 177 -4.41 -9.63 -1.17
CA LEU A 177 -5.08 -8.51 -0.55
C LEU A 177 -6.34 -8.18 -1.35
N SER A 178 -7.46 -7.95 -0.66
CA SER A 178 -8.73 -7.59 -1.29
C SER A 178 -9.13 -6.18 -0.86
N PHE A 179 -9.46 -5.33 -1.83
CA PHE A 179 -10.05 -4.02 -1.56
C PHE A 179 -11.57 -4.18 -1.59
N THR A 180 -12.19 -4.36 -0.43
CA THR A 180 -13.64 -4.57 -0.33
C THR A 180 -14.37 -3.24 -0.15
N ALA A 181 -15.67 -3.21 -0.46
CA ALA A 181 -16.48 -2.00 -0.27
C ALA A 181 -16.68 -1.58 1.20
N LYS A 182 -16.36 -2.49 2.15
CA LYS A 182 -16.50 -2.26 3.59
C LYS A 182 -15.16 -2.13 4.32
N GLY A 183 -14.07 -2.48 3.65
CA GLY A 183 -12.72 -2.34 4.17
C GLY A 183 -12.38 -0.86 4.31
N PHE A 184 -12.15 -0.43 5.55
CA PHE A 184 -11.67 0.91 5.86
C PHE A 184 -10.52 0.80 6.85
N PRO A 185 -9.51 1.68 6.75
CA PRO A 185 -8.40 1.66 7.69
C PRO A 185 -8.87 1.76 9.15
N PRO A 186 -8.37 0.89 10.05
CA PRO A 186 -8.68 0.98 11.47
C PRO A 186 -8.02 2.22 12.10
N TYR A 187 -8.43 2.53 13.33
CA TYR A 187 -7.68 3.50 14.15
C TYR A 187 -6.33 2.91 14.55
N VAL A 188 -5.30 3.74 14.49
CA VAL A 188 -3.92 3.38 14.81
C VAL A 188 -3.34 4.32 15.86
N PHE A 189 -2.36 3.82 16.60
CA PHE A 189 -1.45 4.59 17.42
C PHE A 189 -0.13 4.70 16.65
N LEU A 190 0.35 5.91 16.41
CA LEU A 190 1.58 6.15 15.67
C LEU A 190 2.66 6.65 16.62
N VAL A 191 3.84 6.08 16.53
CA VAL A 191 5.04 6.59 17.20
C VAL A 191 6.06 6.86 16.11
N GLY A 192 6.71 8.02 16.15
CA GLY A 192 7.86 8.25 15.30
C GLY A 192 9.05 8.77 16.08
N ASP A 193 10.18 8.09 15.90
CA ASP A 193 11.44 8.39 16.55
C ASP A 193 12.31 9.24 15.62
N THR A 194 12.85 10.34 16.12
CA THR A 194 13.69 11.26 15.35
C THR A 194 14.74 11.92 16.25
N VAL A 195 15.63 12.71 15.67
CA VAL A 195 16.68 13.44 16.41
C VAL A 195 16.62 14.93 16.07
N PHE A 196 16.78 15.76 17.09
CA PHE A 196 16.91 17.20 16.94
C PHE A 196 18.32 17.65 17.28
N ALA A 197 18.89 18.52 16.45
CA ALA A 197 20.18 19.15 16.75
C ALA A 197 19.97 20.32 17.73
N ASP A 198 20.67 20.36 18.85
CA ASP A 198 20.62 21.47 19.80
C ASP A 198 21.72 22.50 19.52
N GLU A 199 21.33 23.77 19.33
CA GLU A 199 22.23 24.91 19.15
C GLU A 199 23.06 25.20 20.42
N THR A 200 22.54 24.86 21.60
CA THR A 200 23.11 25.28 22.89
C THR A 200 24.18 24.30 23.39
N SER A 201 23.92 23.00 23.30
CA SER A 201 24.90 21.95 23.60
C SER A 201 25.81 21.62 22.41
N GLY A 202 25.32 21.79 21.18
CA GLY A 202 26.00 21.31 19.97
C GLY A 202 25.81 19.81 19.70
N ASP A 203 25.02 19.13 20.53
CA ASP A 203 24.74 17.69 20.42
C ASP A 203 23.37 17.41 19.78
N PHE A 204 23.11 16.13 19.50
CA PHE A 204 21.80 15.66 19.04
C PHE A 204 20.99 15.12 20.22
N VAL A 205 19.71 15.49 20.29
CA VAL A 205 18.75 15.05 21.31
C VAL A 205 17.68 14.18 20.65
N SER A 206 17.44 13.00 21.20
CA SER A 206 16.40 12.09 20.71
C SER A 206 15.01 12.65 21.01
N ALA A 207 14.13 12.59 20.02
CA ALA A 207 12.78 13.11 20.07
C ALA A 207 11.78 12.06 19.58
N GLN A 208 10.71 11.84 20.34
CA GLN A 208 9.66 10.90 19.98
C GLN A 208 8.34 11.64 19.82
N MET A 209 7.69 11.43 18.68
CA MET A 209 6.35 11.95 18.36
C MET A 209 5.33 10.83 18.54
N GLN A 210 4.43 10.97 19.51
CA GLN A 210 3.39 9.98 19.80
C GLN A 210 2.01 10.52 19.43
N TYR A 211 1.35 9.90 18.45
CA TYR A 211 -0.03 10.22 18.04
C TYR A 211 -0.98 9.15 18.57
N TYR A 212 -1.66 9.46 19.66
CA TYR A 212 -2.44 8.50 20.46
C TYR A 212 -3.56 7.81 19.68
N LYS A 213 -4.25 8.56 18.82
CA LYS A 213 -5.34 8.06 18.00
C LYS A 213 -5.34 8.73 16.64
N ALA A 214 -4.94 7.99 15.62
CA ALA A 214 -4.91 8.45 14.24
C ALA A 214 -5.75 7.51 13.36
N LYS A 215 -6.28 8.02 12.25
CA LYS A 215 -6.95 7.20 11.23
C LYS A 215 -6.41 7.57 9.87
N LEU A 216 -5.96 6.56 9.12
CA LEU A 216 -5.50 6.74 7.76
C LEU A 216 -6.69 7.10 6.85
N GLN A 217 -6.52 8.12 6.03
CA GLN A 217 -7.49 8.47 5.02
C GLN A 217 -7.45 7.41 3.89
N PRO A 218 -8.61 6.95 3.40
CA PRO A 218 -8.68 5.85 2.43
C PRO A 218 -8.34 6.27 0.99
N ASN A 219 -8.06 7.55 0.75
CA ASN A 219 -7.66 8.06 -0.56
C ASN A 219 -6.18 7.76 -0.81
N PHE A 220 -5.92 6.86 -1.75
CA PHE A 220 -4.58 6.61 -2.26
C PHE A 220 -4.62 6.44 -3.77
N THR A 221 -3.48 6.68 -4.44
CA THR A 221 -3.32 6.44 -5.88
C THR A 221 -2.08 5.60 -6.08
N ILE A 222 -2.23 4.45 -6.73
CA ILE A 222 -1.09 3.64 -7.17
C ILE A 222 -0.86 3.97 -8.64
N LYS A 223 0.28 4.62 -8.92
CA LYS A 223 0.70 4.92 -10.29
C LYS A 223 1.81 3.95 -10.69
N HIS A 224 1.69 3.38 -11.88
CA HIS A 224 2.75 2.61 -12.52
C HIS A 224 3.22 3.39 -13.75
N SER A 225 4.50 3.78 -13.75
CA SER A 225 5.12 4.49 -14.87
C SER A 225 6.48 3.87 -15.17
N PRO A 226 6.82 3.59 -16.44
CA PRO A 226 8.14 3.09 -16.82
C PRO A 226 9.21 4.19 -16.84
N THR A 227 8.81 5.46 -16.76
CA THR A 227 9.70 6.63 -16.78
C THR A 227 9.32 7.64 -15.70
N GLY A 228 10.33 8.38 -15.23
CA GLY A 228 10.22 9.34 -14.13
C GLY A 228 10.68 8.76 -12.78
N ASP A 229 10.59 9.59 -11.74
CA ASP A 229 10.90 9.16 -10.38
C ASP A 229 9.93 8.06 -9.91
N PRO A 230 10.36 7.16 -9.00
CA PRO A 230 9.48 6.19 -8.38
C PRO A 230 8.23 6.87 -7.83
N SER A 231 7.06 6.26 -8.07
CA SER A 231 5.80 6.82 -7.60
C SER A 231 5.78 6.83 -6.07
N SER A 232 5.53 8.01 -5.47
CA SER A 232 5.35 8.11 -4.02
C SER A 232 3.93 7.68 -3.63
N LEU A 233 3.85 7.02 -2.48
CA LEU A 233 2.64 6.72 -1.76
C LEU A 233 2.54 7.71 -0.60
N SER A 234 1.49 8.53 -0.64
CA SER A 234 1.15 9.47 0.42
C SER A 234 0.19 8.82 1.41
N LEU A 235 0.59 8.76 2.68
CA LEU A 235 -0.22 8.26 3.79
C LEU A 235 -0.62 9.45 4.66
N VAL A 236 -1.88 9.88 4.54
CA VAL A 236 -2.43 11.00 5.33
C VAL A 236 -3.26 10.45 6.48
N PHE A 237 -2.86 10.76 7.71
CA PHE A 237 -3.56 10.37 8.92
C PHE A 237 -4.26 11.57 9.55
N ASP A 238 -5.56 11.44 9.81
CA ASP A 238 -6.29 12.38 10.65
C ASP A 238 -6.08 11.98 12.12
N VAL A 239 -5.62 12.93 12.94
CA VAL A 239 -5.36 12.71 14.36
C VAL A 239 -6.58 13.16 15.17
N PHE A 240 -7.03 12.29 16.06
CA PHE A 240 -8.19 12.49 16.92
C PHE A 240 -7.74 12.67 18.37
N PRO A 241 -8.47 13.44 19.18
CA PRO A 241 -8.17 13.55 20.60
C PRO A 241 -8.37 12.20 21.28
N ASP A 242 -7.43 11.85 22.15
CA ASP A 242 -7.56 10.75 23.10
C ASP A 242 -7.32 11.26 24.52
N LYS A 243 -7.83 10.55 25.52
CA LYS A 243 -7.67 10.93 26.93
C LYS A 243 -6.37 10.35 27.48
N VAL A 244 -5.33 11.16 27.49
CA VAL A 244 -4.04 10.83 28.09
C VAL A 244 -3.94 11.55 29.43
N ASN A 245 -3.82 10.78 30.52
CA ASN A 245 -3.76 11.33 31.89
C ASN A 245 -4.92 12.30 32.24
N GLY A 246 -6.10 12.06 31.66
CA GLY A 246 -7.29 12.88 31.90
C GLY A 246 -7.38 14.16 31.06
N VAL A 247 -6.40 14.41 30.18
CA VAL A 247 -6.37 15.55 29.24
C VAL A 247 -6.64 15.04 27.83
N GLU A 248 -7.43 15.81 27.05
CA GLU A 248 -7.62 15.54 25.62
C GLU A 248 -6.36 15.94 24.85
N THR A 249 -5.56 14.94 24.51
CA THR A 249 -4.27 15.10 23.84
C THR A 249 -4.37 14.57 22.42
N LEU A 250 -3.86 15.33 21.45
CA LEU A 250 -3.80 14.94 20.04
C LEU A 250 -2.51 14.15 19.77
N TYR A 251 -1.37 14.74 20.15
CA TYR A 251 -0.07 14.11 20.07
C TYR A 251 0.86 14.71 21.12
N ASP A 252 1.86 13.94 21.53
CA ASP A 252 2.94 14.39 22.39
C ASP A 252 4.26 14.40 21.61
N MET A 253 5.12 15.36 21.96
CA MET A 253 6.52 15.41 21.53
C MET A 253 7.36 15.25 22.79
N ILE A 254 8.13 14.17 22.85
CA ILE A 254 8.92 13.78 24.02
C ILE A 254 10.40 13.86 23.65
N LEU A 255 11.09 14.84 24.22
CA LEU A 255 12.55 14.89 24.18
C LEU A 255 13.10 13.98 25.27
N HIS A 256 14.05 13.13 24.92
CA HIS A 256 14.74 12.26 25.87
C HIS A 256 16.24 12.28 25.58
N GLU A 257 17.01 12.23 26.67
CA GLU A 257 18.41 11.86 26.63
C GLU A 257 18.45 10.34 26.84
N ASP A 258 19.12 9.61 25.94
CA ASP A 258 19.41 8.18 26.13
C ASP A 258 20.45 7.95 27.24
#